data_AF-A0AA36DMU2-F1
#
_entry.id   AF-A0AA36DMU2-F1
#
_cell.length_a   1.000
_cell.length_b   1.000
_cell.length_c   1.000
_cell.angle_alpha   90.00
_cell.angle_beta   90.00
_cell.angle_gamma   90.00
#
_symmetry.space_group_name_H-M   'P 1'
#
loop_
_entity.id
_entity.type
_entity.pdbx_description
1 polymer ?
#
loop_
_entity_poly.entity_id
_entity_poly.type
_entity_poly.pdbx_seq_one_letter_code
_entity_poly.pdbx_strand_id
1 'polypeptide(L)'
;MSKQDGLPIPNEILLILMRNLDAPDVRSLGNTCKRLRQLLLSNKSKLSCPQLSWKEAHLSFGRRIVLLRVDAKHEYKRRRIRGSDISAQWEFTEESFTEDFVDLFLMLSPETLILKCKDLDVNITSVIKRCVGKLSGKTLALEMDKCSLPDDDFASFLRYLSPFSLHLSGHFDRSLLSDQILPLSSLYSLYIGTNRADVEARTRISGITVRKIVNNWFQNYPSQLDSKNPAPCCVDYEKHDFLIVLPDCDLDYNEFFAFLRELIAVPHHTRESITIYRLPKTLIHAIARNLPTFDDLGPNSWVGQGLCSHDDIKWSCALLCDCGELHADYNMGADLPTDPLRMCDTVRLVLGVTVHKPGEAALLIPKETLLHVQITLAAGFSMVEAEIPKRRIVDIMKRRRVLYCRRQPSL
;
A
#
# COMPACT_ATOMS: atom_id res chain seq x y z
N MET A 1 41.32 -43.58 -4.97
CA MET A 1 40.39 -43.08 -6.01
C MET A 1 39.22 -42.41 -5.31
N SER A 2 39.16 -41.09 -5.37
CA SER A 2 38.14 -40.28 -4.70
C SER A 2 36.80 -40.36 -5.45
N LYS A 3 35.72 -40.57 -4.71
CA LYS A 3 34.34 -40.48 -5.20
C LYS A 3 34.02 -39.04 -5.63
N GLN A 4 34.34 -38.68 -6.87
CA GLN A 4 33.72 -37.56 -7.57
C GLN A 4 32.58 -38.10 -8.42
N ASP A 5 31.50 -38.53 -7.76
CA ASP A 5 30.27 -38.91 -8.45
C ASP A 5 29.54 -37.64 -8.91
N GLY A 6 29.77 -37.24 -10.17
CA GLY A 6 29.03 -36.17 -10.82
C GLY A 6 29.24 -36.21 -12.33
N LEU A 7 28.15 -36.50 -13.07
CA LEU A 7 27.97 -36.48 -14.54
C LEU A 7 29.22 -36.07 -15.35
N PRO A 8 29.75 -36.90 -16.27
CA PRO A 8 30.99 -36.65 -17.03
C PRO A 8 30.82 -35.60 -18.15
N ILE A 9 29.97 -34.60 -17.95
CA ILE A 9 29.69 -33.52 -18.90
C ILE A 9 30.58 -32.32 -18.55
N PRO A 10 31.32 -31.73 -19.50
CA PRO A 10 32.04 -30.48 -19.32
C PRO A 10 31.14 -29.33 -18.84
N ASN A 11 31.70 -28.42 -18.05
CA ASN A 11 30.93 -27.30 -17.47
C ASN A 11 30.38 -26.35 -18.54
N GLU A 12 31.07 -26.20 -19.67
CA GLU A 12 30.68 -25.39 -20.81
C GLU A 12 29.40 -25.93 -21.45
N ILE A 13 29.33 -27.26 -21.64
CA ILE A 13 28.15 -27.94 -22.19
C ILE A 13 26.99 -27.86 -21.20
N LEU A 14 27.24 -28.06 -19.90
CA LEU A 14 26.22 -27.89 -18.86
C LEU A 14 25.65 -26.47 -18.83
N LEU A 15 26.48 -25.43 -19.00
CA LEU A 15 26.02 -24.04 -19.06
C LEU A 15 25.19 -23.75 -20.31
N ILE A 16 25.56 -24.32 -21.47
CA ILE A 16 24.75 -24.22 -22.69
C ILE A 16 23.39 -24.88 -22.47
N LEU A 17 23.36 -26.09 -21.89
CA LEU A 17 22.10 -26.78 -21.58
C LEU A 17 21.25 -25.96 -20.62
N MET A 18 21.82 -25.49 -19.51
CA MET A 18 21.11 -24.69 -18.51
C MET A 18 20.56 -23.37 -19.05
N ARG A 19 21.22 -22.75 -20.04
CA ARG A 19 20.71 -21.55 -20.71
C ARG A 19 19.49 -21.80 -21.59
N ASN A 20 19.29 -23.04 -22.04
CA ASN A 20 18.18 -23.45 -22.89
C ASN A 20 17.06 -24.16 -22.12
N LEU A 21 17.24 -24.36 -20.81
CA LEU A 21 16.22 -24.92 -19.93
C LEU A 21 15.42 -23.80 -19.29
N ASP A 22 14.15 -24.08 -19.04
CA ASP A 22 13.33 -23.19 -18.23
C ASP A 22 13.81 -23.21 -16.78
N ALA A 23 13.55 -22.10 -16.11
CA ALA A 23 14.06 -21.83 -14.79
C ALA A 23 13.72 -22.91 -13.72
N PRO A 24 12.54 -23.56 -13.72
CA PRO A 24 12.26 -24.71 -12.85
C PRO A 24 13.15 -25.93 -13.12
N ASP A 25 13.48 -26.19 -14.39
CA ASP A 25 14.29 -27.34 -14.80
C ASP A 25 15.76 -27.14 -14.44
N VAL A 26 16.26 -25.92 -14.66
CA VAL A 26 17.59 -25.50 -14.21
C VAL A 26 17.76 -25.74 -12.71
N ARG A 27 16.72 -25.44 -11.91
CA ARG A 27 16.72 -25.70 -10.46
C ARG A 27 16.69 -27.18 -10.13
N SER A 28 15.83 -27.96 -10.78
CA SER A 28 15.76 -29.42 -10.59
C SER A 28 17.13 -30.07 -10.83
N LEU A 29 17.84 -29.60 -11.87
CA LEU A 29 19.21 -30.00 -12.17
C LEU A 29 20.22 -29.59 -11.08
N GLY A 30 20.03 -28.43 -10.45
CA GLY A 30 20.84 -28.00 -9.31
C GLY A 30 20.66 -28.81 -8.06
N ASN A 31 19.44 -29.28 -7.82
CA ASN A 31 19.11 -30.11 -6.65
C ASN A 31 19.64 -31.55 -6.79
N THR A 32 20.05 -31.98 -7.98
CA THR A 32 20.46 -33.37 -8.22
C THR A 32 21.80 -33.71 -7.59
N CYS A 33 22.78 -32.79 -7.61
CA CYS A 33 24.06 -33.01 -6.94
C CYS A 33 24.82 -31.71 -6.60
N LYS A 34 25.78 -31.80 -5.67
CA LYS A 34 26.59 -30.68 -5.19
C LYS A 34 27.35 -29.96 -6.33
N ARG A 35 27.86 -30.69 -7.32
CA ARG A 35 28.58 -30.12 -8.47
C ARG A 35 27.70 -29.21 -9.31
N LEU A 36 26.48 -29.66 -9.63
CA LEU A 36 25.53 -28.88 -10.42
C LEU A 36 25.02 -27.67 -9.62
N ARG A 37 24.76 -27.84 -8.32
CA ARG A 37 24.45 -26.71 -7.41
C ARG A 37 25.57 -25.66 -7.42
N GLN A 38 26.83 -26.08 -7.32
CA GLN A 38 27.97 -25.15 -7.37
C GLN A 38 28.11 -24.46 -8.73
N LEU A 39 27.92 -25.20 -9.83
CA LEU A 39 27.97 -24.64 -11.18
C LEU A 39 26.89 -23.58 -11.40
N LEU A 40 25.68 -23.82 -10.89
CA LEU A 40 24.57 -22.88 -10.86
C LEU A 40 24.90 -21.62 -10.10
N LEU A 41 25.26 -21.76 -8.83
CA LEU A 41 25.57 -20.63 -7.96
C LEU A 41 26.70 -19.77 -8.54
N SER A 42 27.71 -20.39 -9.15
CA SER A 42 28.86 -19.71 -9.77
C SER A 42 28.51 -18.98 -11.08
N ASN A 43 27.41 -19.34 -11.76
CA ASN A 43 27.02 -18.76 -13.05
C ASN A 43 25.67 -18.04 -12.98
N LYS A 44 25.32 -17.53 -11.79
CA LYS A 44 24.00 -16.95 -11.53
C LYS A 44 23.60 -15.77 -12.38
N SER A 45 24.55 -14.92 -12.73
CA SER A 45 24.31 -13.81 -13.64
C SER A 45 24.03 -14.22 -15.09
N LYS A 46 24.30 -15.49 -15.48
CA LYS A 46 24.22 -15.98 -16.86
C LYS A 46 22.97 -16.82 -17.16
N LEU A 47 22.14 -17.08 -16.15
CA LEU A 47 20.98 -17.96 -16.23
C LEU A 47 19.70 -17.16 -15.92
N SER A 48 18.59 -17.56 -16.51
CA SER A 48 17.29 -16.98 -16.21
C SER A 48 16.89 -17.28 -14.75
N CYS A 49 16.52 -16.23 -14.01
CA CYS A 49 16.10 -16.34 -12.62
C CYS A 49 14.61 -16.72 -12.59
N PRO A 50 14.21 -17.90 -12.08
CA PRO A 50 12.80 -18.28 -11.98
C PRO A 50 11.99 -17.24 -11.21
N GLN A 51 11.00 -16.64 -11.88
CA GLN A 51 10.05 -15.75 -11.25
C GLN A 51 8.84 -16.52 -10.72
N LEU A 52 8.61 -16.40 -9.42
CA LEU A 52 7.43 -16.90 -8.74
C LEU A 52 6.34 -15.82 -8.77
N SER A 53 5.58 -15.81 -9.87
CA SER A 53 4.46 -14.90 -10.10
C SER A 53 3.20 -15.39 -9.39
N TRP A 54 3.17 -15.26 -8.06
CA TRP A 54 2.02 -15.66 -7.26
C TRP A 54 0.98 -14.53 -7.18
N LYS A 55 -0.27 -14.88 -6.94
CA LYS A 55 -1.28 -13.86 -6.61
C LYS A 55 -0.91 -13.15 -5.30
N GLU A 56 -0.57 -13.92 -4.27
CA GLU A 56 -0.26 -13.38 -2.96
C GLU A 56 0.83 -14.20 -2.26
N ALA A 57 1.81 -13.50 -1.70
CA ALA A 57 2.89 -14.08 -0.91
C ALA A 57 2.96 -13.41 0.47
N HIS A 58 3.11 -14.21 1.51
CA HIS A 58 3.37 -13.71 2.87
C HIS A 58 4.75 -14.14 3.30
N LEU A 59 5.54 -13.21 3.78
CA LEU A 59 6.88 -13.47 4.29
C LEU A 59 6.99 -12.87 5.69
N SER A 60 7.10 -13.75 6.69
CA SER A 60 7.18 -13.37 8.10
C SER A 60 8.56 -13.66 8.66
N PHE A 61 9.22 -12.65 9.23
CA PHE A 61 10.51 -12.72 9.88
C PHE A 61 10.34 -12.75 11.40
N GLY A 62 10.75 -13.86 12.01
CA GLY A 62 10.80 -14.03 13.46
C GLY A 62 11.92 -15.01 13.82
N ARG A 63 11.71 -15.86 14.84
CA ARG A 63 12.66 -16.95 15.15
C ARG A 63 12.87 -17.92 13.97
N ARG A 64 11.87 -18.01 13.10
CA ARG A 64 11.93 -18.71 11.81
C ARG A 64 11.39 -17.75 10.75
N ILE A 65 11.85 -17.93 9.52
CA ILE A 65 11.29 -17.25 8.36
C ILE A 65 10.19 -18.13 7.79
N VAL A 66 8.99 -17.59 7.68
CA VAL A 66 7.81 -18.30 7.16
C VAL A 66 7.41 -17.69 5.83
N LEU A 67 7.37 -18.50 4.77
CA LEU A 67 6.88 -18.12 3.46
C LEU A 67 5.55 -18.84 3.20
N LEU A 68 4.49 -18.10 2.91
CA LEU A 68 3.19 -18.65 2.52
C LEU A 68 2.83 -18.22 1.11
N ARG A 69 2.32 -19.17 0.32
CA ARG A 69 1.61 -18.91 -0.92
C ARG A 69 0.12 -19.03 -0.66
N VAL A 70 -0.63 -18.03 -1.10
CA VAL A 70 -2.08 -18.00 -0.90
C VAL A 70 -2.79 -17.83 -2.23
N ASP A 71 -3.38 -18.89 -2.75
CA ASP A 71 -4.20 -18.80 -3.97
C ASP A 71 -5.63 -18.43 -3.57
N ALA A 72 -5.88 -17.14 -3.33
CA ALA A 72 -7.21 -16.66 -2.97
C ALA A 72 -8.23 -16.94 -4.10
N LYS A 73 -9.07 -17.96 -3.92
CA LYS A 73 -10.21 -18.29 -4.82
C LYS A 73 -11.45 -17.42 -4.60
N HIS A 74 -11.46 -16.51 -3.62
CA HIS A 74 -12.66 -15.75 -3.29
C HIS A 74 -12.41 -14.24 -3.20
N GLU A 75 -13.32 -13.49 -3.81
CA GLU A 75 -13.46 -12.04 -3.70
C GLU A 75 -13.45 -11.59 -2.24
N TYR A 76 -12.62 -10.58 -1.98
CA TYR A 76 -12.58 -9.53 -0.94
C TYR A 76 -13.61 -9.52 0.20
N LYS A 77 -14.06 -10.65 0.75
CA LYS A 77 -14.93 -10.70 1.93
C LYS A 77 -14.11 -10.96 3.17
N ARG A 78 -14.13 -9.96 4.08
CA ARG A 78 -13.67 -9.94 5.48
C ARG A 78 -13.55 -11.34 6.13
N ARG A 79 -12.44 -12.06 5.95
CA ARG A 79 -12.23 -13.36 6.62
C ARG A 79 -10.76 -13.55 6.98
N ARG A 80 -10.51 -14.03 8.19
CA ARG A 80 -9.19 -14.55 8.60
C ARG A 80 -8.75 -15.63 7.61
N ILE A 81 -7.45 -15.67 7.25
CA ILE A 81 -6.89 -16.80 6.48
C ILE A 81 -7.25 -18.07 7.24
N ARG A 82 -8.03 -18.94 6.59
CA ARG A 82 -8.24 -20.30 7.08
C ARG A 82 -7.12 -21.16 6.51
N GLY A 83 -6.76 -22.25 7.18
CA GLY A 83 -5.75 -23.19 6.65
C GLY A 83 -6.09 -23.70 5.24
N SER A 84 -7.37 -23.66 4.84
CA SER A 84 -7.85 -23.98 3.50
C SER A 84 -7.47 -22.98 2.40
N ASP A 85 -7.10 -21.75 2.74
CA ASP A 85 -6.72 -20.71 1.78
C ASP A 85 -5.23 -20.77 1.43
N ILE A 86 -4.43 -21.42 2.28
CA ILE A 86 -2.98 -21.55 2.14
C ILE A 86 -2.70 -22.71 1.19
N SER A 87 -2.17 -22.39 0.02
CA SER A 87 -1.80 -23.39 -0.98
C SER A 87 -0.48 -24.07 -0.65
N ALA A 88 0.44 -23.33 -0.06
CA ALA A 88 1.72 -23.86 0.39
C ALA A 88 2.32 -23.01 1.53
N GLN A 89 3.05 -23.69 2.41
CA GLN A 89 3.76 -23.09 3.55
C GLN A 89 5.16 -23.69 3.65
N TRP A 90 6.14 -22.83 3.85
CA TRP A 90 7.52 -23.20 4.11
C TRP A 90 8.03 -22.48 5.36
N GLU A 91 8.86 -23.16 6.14
CA GLU A 91 9.51 -22.61 7.33
C GLU A 91 11.01 -22.86 7.28
N PHE A 92 11.77 -21.80 7.50
CA PHE A 92 13.22 -21.78 7.36
C PHE A 92 13.88 -21.23 8.63
N THR A 93 15.10 -21.68 8.91
CA THR A 93 16.07 -20.84 9.64
C THR A 93 16.56 -19.72 8.71
N GLU A 94 17.17 -18.67 9.24
CA GLU A 94 17.72 -17.59 8.41
C GLU A 94 18.77 -18.08 7.41
N GLU A 95 19.68 -18.95 7.87
CA GLU A 95 20.69 -19.59 7.03
C GLU A 95 20.05 -20.42 5.90
N SER A 96 19.12 -21.33 6.25
CA SER A 96 18.44 -22.16 5.24
C SER A 96 17.58 -21.34 4.28
N PHE A 97 16.96 -20.24 4.71
CA PHE A 97 16.23 -19.36 3.80
C PHE A 97 17.18 -18.73 2.79
N THR A 98 18.34 -18.28 3.25
CA THR A 98 19.34 -17.67 2.37
C THR A 98 19.91 -18.71 1.40
N GLU A 99 20.40 -19.83 1.90
CA GLU A 99 21.09 -20.85 1.10
C GLU A 99 20.17 -21.66 0.19
N ASP A 100 18.96 -22.00 0.66
CA ASP A 100 18.03 -22.89 -0.04
C ASP A 100 16.91 -22.15 -0.78
N PHE A 101 16.68 -20.86 -0.51
CA PHE A 101 15.65 -20.10 -1.21
C PHE A 101 16.23 -18.91 -1.98
N VAL A 102 16.90 -17.99 -1.30
CA VAL A 102 17.45 -16.76 -1.90
C VAL A 102 18.57 -17.09 -2.90
N ASP A 103 19.46 -18.01 -2.54
CA ASP A 103 20.60 -18.38 -3.37
C ASP A 103 20.23 -19.28 -4.54
N LEU A 104 19.17 -20.09 -4.40
CA LEU A 104 18.64 -20.96 -5.46
C LEU A 104 17.86 -20.23 -6.58
N PHE A 105 18.16 -18.94 -6.81
CA PHE A 105 17.61 -18.11 -7.91
C PHE A 105 16.09 -17.94 -7.89
N LEU A 106 15.43 -17.93 -6.74
CA LEU A 106 14.01 -17.66 -6.73
C LEU A 106 13.78 -16.16 -6.57
N MET A 107 13.13 -15.55 -7.56
CA MET A 107 12.62 -14.20 -7.46
C MET A 107 11.11 -14.24 -7.25
N LEU A 108 10.66 -13.85 -6.06
CA LEU A 108 9.26 -13.61 -5.76
C LEU A 108 8.80 -12.34 -6.46
N SER A 109 7.75 -12.45 -7.27
CA SER A 109 7.12 -11.30 -7.93
C SER A 109 5.59 -11.39 -7.79
N PRO A 110 5.05 -11.41 -6.56
CA PRO A 110 3.63 -11.59 -6.35
C PRO A 110 2.83 -10.33 -6.74
N GLU A 111 1.52 -10.44 -7.01
CA GLU A 111 0.65 -9.25 -7.16
C GLU A 111 0.47 -8.51 -5.83
N THR A 112 0.46 -9.25 -4.72
CA THR A 112 0.45 -8.72 -3.35
C THR A 112 1.54 -9.39 -2.51
N LEU A 113 2.45 -8.58 -1.97
CA LEU A 113 3.46 -9.01 -1.00
C LEU A 113 3.10 -8.51 0.40
N ILE A 114 2.97 -9.43 1.35
CA ILE A 114 2.80 -9.11 2.76
C ILE A 114 4.10 -9.45 3.49
N LEU A 115 4.78 -8.43 4.00
CA LEU A 115 5.98 -8.53 4.82
C LEU A 115 5.63 -8.29 6.27
N LYS A 116 6.02 -9.21 7.14
CA LYS A 116 5.84 -9.07 8.59
C LYS A 116 7.18 -9.23 9.30
N CYS A 117 7.53 -8.28 10.14
CA CYS A 117 8.74 -8.35 10.97
C CYS A 117 8.50 -7.65 12.30
N LYS A 118 9.30 -7.96 13.32
CA LYS A 118 9.26 -7.19 14.57
C LYS A 118 10.04 -5.88 14.41
N ASP A 119 11.24 -5.96 13.86
CA ASP A 119 12.13 -4.84 13.61
C ASP A 119 12.56 -4.91 12.14
N LEU A 120 12.28 -3.87 11.35
CA LEU A 120 12.77 -3.77 9.99
C LEU A 120 14.21 -3.25 10.03
N ASP A 121 15.16 -4.10 9.66
CA ASP A 121 16.59 -3.81 9.70
C ASP A 121 17.31 -4.07 8.36
N VAL A 122 18.63 -3.81 8.35
CA VAL A 122 19.48 -3.97 7.18
C VAL A 122 19.54 -5.43 6.68
N ASN A 123 19.48 -6.40 7.60
CA ASN A 123 19.55 -7.81 7.24
C ASN A 123 18.29 -8.25 6.49
N ILE A 124 17.11 -7.92 7.04
CA ILE A 124 15.82 -8.23 6.39
C ILE A 124 15.74 -7.55 5.03
N THR A 125 16.05 -6.26 4.94
CA THR A 125 15.98 -5.54 3.66
C THR A 125 16.97 -6.07 2.62
N SER A 126 18.18 -6.47 3.02
CA SER A 126 19.15 -7.13 2.14
C SER A 126 18.63 -8.45 1.59
N VAL A 127 18.04 -9.28 2.45
CA VAL A 127 17.41 -10.55 2.05
C VAL A 127 16.27 -10.31 1.07
N ILE A 128 15.37 -9.38 1.36
CA ILE A 128 14.25 -9.04 0.47
C ILE A 128 14.76 -8.53 -0.88
N LYS A 129 15.75 -7.63 -0.89
CA LYS A 129 16.34 -7.12 -2.13
C LYS A 129 16.94 -8.24 -2.99
N ARG A 130 17.39 -9.35 -2.41
CA ARG A 130 17.93 -10.49 -3.16
C ARG A 130 16.88 -11.44 -3.73
N CYS A 131 15.69 -11.53 -3.12
CA CYS A 131 14.69 -12.53 -3.50
C CYS A 131 13.34 -11.98 -3.95
N VAL A 132 13.11 -10.67 -3.88
CA VAL A 132 11.87 -10.02 -4.31
C VAL A 132 12.16 -9.10 -5.49
N GLY A 133 11.39 -9.27 -6.57
CA GLY A 133 11.43 -8.40 -7.74
C GLY A 133 10.69 -7.08 -7.53
N LYS A 134 10.73 -6.19 -8.52
CA LYS A 134 9.97 -4.93 -8.47
C LYS A 134 8.47 -5.20 -8.36
N LEU A 135 7.81 -4.40 -7.54
CA LEU A 135 6.36 -4.41 -7.29
C LEU A 135 5.65 -3.26 -8.03
N SER A 136 6.19 -2.81 -9.16
CA SER A 136 5.53 -1.83 -10.02
C SER A 136 4.15 -2.34 -10.46
N GLY A 137 3.10 -1.57 -10.22
CA GLY A 137 1.70 -1.97 -10.44
C GLY A 137 1.14 -2.98 -9.42
N LYS A 138 1.85 -3.25 -8.33
CA LYS A 138 1.53 -4.29 -7.34
C LYS A 138 1.45 -3.71 -5.92
N THR A 139 0.98 -4.53 -4.97
CA THR A 139 0.76 -4.11 -3.58
C THR A 139 1.87 -4.61 -2.66
N LEU A 140 2.38 -3.74 -1.79
CA LEU A 140 3.21 -4.07 -0.64
C LEU A 140 2.47 -3.74 0.65
N ALA A 141 2.28 -4.73 1.52
CA ALA A 141 1.86 -4.50 2.89
C ALA A 141 2.98 -4.88 3.85
N LEU A 142 3.43 -3.92 4.65
CA LEU A 142 4.47 -4.06 5.64
C LEU A 142 3.89 -3.90 7.04
N GLU A 143 3.97 -4.96 7.84
CA GLU A 143 3.62 -4.97 9.26
C GLU A 143 4.92 -5.02 10.09
N MET A 144 5.21 -3.96 10.83
CA MET A 144 6.43 -3.84 11.65
C MET A 144 6.20 -3.15 12.99
N ASP A 145 6.85 -3.62 14.05
CA ASP A 145 6.76 -2.99 15.38
C ASP A 145 7.80 -1.89 15.58
N LYS A 146 8.94 -2.00 14.89
CA LYS A 146 10.04 -1.04 14.91
C LYS A 146 10.69 -0.96 13.53
N CYS A 147 11.24 0.19 13.19
CA CYS A 147 12.13 0.36 12.05
C CYS A 147 13.49 0.82 12.59
N SER A 148 14.54 0.03 12.39
CA SER A 148 15.91 0.38 12.77
C SER A 148 16.76 0.85 11.61
N LEU A 149 16.17 0.95 10.42
CA LEU A 149 16.82 1.51 9.26
C LEU A 149 16.99 3.03 9.43
N PRO A 150 18.13 3.59 9.02
CA PRO A 150 18.22 5.00 8.70
C PRO A 150 17.18 5.40 7.65
N ASP A 151 16.73 6.65 7.70
CA ASP A 151 15.74 7.22 6.78
C ASP A 151 16.10 6.99 5.31
N ASP A 152 17.36 7.21 4.93
CA ASP A 152 17.85 7.01 3.56
C ASP A 152 17.77 5.54 3.11
N ASP A 153 18.05 4.60 4.02
CA ASP A 153 18.00 3.17 3.73
C ASP A 153 16.56 2.68 3.62
N PHE A 154 15.66 3.20 4.45
CA PHE A 154 14.23 2.90 4.35
C PHE A 154 13.64 3.46 3.06
N ALA A 155 13.98 4.72 2.71
CA ALA A 155 13.62 5.32 1.42
C ALA A 155 14.17 4.51 0.25
N SER A 156 15.42 4.07 0.32
CA SER A 156 16.07 3.22 -0.69
C SER A 156 15.39 1.86 -0.82
N PHE A 157 14.95 1.27 0.29
CA PHE A 157 14.22 0.01 0.30
C PHE A 157 12.85 0.12 -0.37
N LEU A 158 12.06 1.14 -0.02
CA LEU A 158 10.76 1.37 -0.66
C LEU A 158 10.91 1.71 -2.14
N ARG A 159 11.91 2.53 -2.52
CA ARG A 159 12.23 2.82 -3.93
C ARG A 159 12.65 1.58 -4.72
N TYR A 160 13.41 0.67 -4.11
CA TYR A 160 13.80 -0.59 -4.74
C TYR A 160 12.58 -1.44 -5.12
N LEU A 161 11.64 -1.60 -4.17
CA LEU A 161 10.41 -2.35 -4.42
C LEU A 161 9.46 -1.60 -5.35
N SER A 162 9.42 -0.26 -5.24
CA SER A 162 8.55 0.62 -6.03
C SER A 162 7.09 0.12 -6.11
N PRO A 163 6.44 -0.20 -4.97
CA PRO A 163 5.09 -0.71 -4.97
C PRO A 163 4.10 0.39 -5.39
N PHE A 164 3.05 0.00 -6.09
CA PHE A 164 1.97 0.92 -6.51
C PHE A 164 1.03 1.25 -5.34
N SER A 165 0.69 0.24 -4.54
CA SER A 165 -0.05 0.38 -3.29
C SER A 165 0.84 -0.01 -2.12
N LEU A 166 0.92 0.87 -1.12
CA LEU A 166 1.74 0.71 0.07
C LEU A 166 0.87 0.75 1.33
N HIS A 167 0.90 -0.35 2.08
CA HIS A 167 0.22 -0.48 3.35
C HIS A 167 1.26 -0.58 4.46
N LEU A 168 1.39 0.44 5.29
CA LEU A 168 2.28 0.44 6.44
C LEU A 168 1.45 0.23 7.71
N SER A 169 1.79 -0.78 8.50
CA SER A 169 1.05 -1.12 9.72
C SER A 169 2.01 -1.63 10.81
N GLY A 170 1.50 -1.74 12.03
CA GLY A 170 2.27 -2.20 13.18
C GLY A 170 2.51 -1.09 14.20
N HIS A 171 3.63 -1.14 14.93
CA HIS A 171 3.91 -0.32 16.13
C HIS A 171 5.06 0.69 15.96
N PHE A 172 5.53 0.87 14.72
CA PHE A 172 6.67 1.73 14.43
C PHE A 172 6.41 3.23 14.65
N ASP A 173 7.48 3.99 14.85
CA ASP A 173 7.45 5.44 14.97
C ASP A 173 7.05 6.08 13.64
N ARG A 174 5.91 6.77 13.59
CA ARG A 174 5.38 7.30 12.32
C ARG A 174 6.03 8.61 11.90
N SER A 175 6.84 9.25 12.76
CA SER A 175 7.58 10.46 12.36
C SER A 175 8.59 10.18 11.24
N LEU A 176 8.99 8.92 11.06
CA LEU A 176 9.82 8.50 9.92
C LEU A 176 9.06 8.58 8.58
N LEU A 177 7.76 8.84 8.55
CA LEU A 177 7.05 9.01 7.29
C LEU A 177 7.16 10.47 6.83
N SER A 178 7.84 10.65 5.70
CA SER A 178 8.03 11.93 5.05
C SER A 178 7.93 11.81 3.53
N ASP A 179 7.88 12.96 2.86
CA ASP A 179 7.99 13.11 1.41
C ASP A 179 9.26 12.50 0.82
N GLN A 180 10.34 12.41 1.59
CA GLN A 180 11.62 11.88 1.14
C GLN A 180 11.68 10.35 1.22
N ILE A 181 10.83 9.76 2.06
CA ILE A 181 10.83 8.33 2.35
C ILE A 181 9.82 7.58 1.49
N LEU A 182 8.63 8.14 1.28
CA LEU A 182 7.60 7.51 0.47
C LEU A 182 7.96 7.61 -1.02
N PRO A 183 8.16 6.49 -1.73
CA PRO A 183 8.53 6.54 -3.14
C PRO A 183 7.34 7.05 -3.96
N LEU A 184 7.63 7.79 -5.04
CA LEU A 184 6.62 8.36 -5.94
C LEU A 184 5.64 7.31 -6.48
N SER A 185 6.11 6.08 -6.68
CA SER A 185 5.28 4.95 -7.13
C SER A 185 4.25 4.50 -6.11
N SER A 186 4.47 4.74 -4.81
CA SER A 186 3.56 4.35 -3.72
C SER A 186 2.53 5.42 -3.36
N LEU A 187 2.51 6.54 -4.07
CA LEU A 187 1.59 7.64 -3.80
C LEU A 187 0.15 7.34 -4.25
N TYR A 188 -0.12 6.30 -5.04
CA TYR A 188 -1.47 6.03 -5.53
C TYR A 188 -2.38 5.43 -4.47
N SER A 189 -1.88 4.50 -3.66
CA SER A 189 -2.67 3.96 -2.56
C SER A 189 -1.77 3.82 -1.34
N LEU A 190 -1.88 4.78 -0.43
CA LEU A 190 -1.16 4.81 0.84
C LEU A 190 -2.14 4.52 1.97
N TYR A 191 -2.01 3.33 2.54
CA TYR A 191 -2.70 2.96 3.76
C TYR A 191 -1.72 2.99 4.92
N ILE A 192 -2.00 3.78 5.95
CA ILE A 192 -1.27 3.71 7.21
C ILE A 192 -2.23 3.17 8.27
N GLY A 193 -1.85 2.05 8.89
CA GLY A 193 -2.71 1.30 9.79
C GLY A 193 -2.36 1.41 11.25
N THR A 194 -3.36 1.16 12.10
CA THR A 194 -3.20 0.85 13.52
C THR A 194 -3.56 -0.60 13.80
N ASN A 195 -2.84 -1.21 14.74
CA ASN A 195 -3.33 -2.42 15.41
C ASN A 195 -4.11 -1.98 16.66
N ARG A 196 -5.26 -2.62 16.93
CA ARG A 196 -6.23 -2.20 17.98
C ARG A 196 -5.67 -2.12 19.41
N ALA A 197 -4.49 -2.69 19.67
CA ALA A 197 -3.96 -2.85 21.02
C ALA A 197 -3.24 -1.61 21.58
N ASP A 198 -2.93 -0.60 20.76
CA ASP A 198 -1.95 0.45 21.13
C ASP A 198 -2.37 1.83 20.61
N VAL A 199 -3.43 2.37 21.20
CA VAL A 199 -4.06 3.63 20.76
C VAL A 199 -3.46 4.85 21.49
N GLU A 200 -2.79 4.65 22.62
CA GLU A 200 -2.50 5.73 23.57
C GLU A 200 -1.03 6.22 23.61
N ALA A 201 -0.06 5.47 23.07
CA ALA A 201 1.37 5.73 23.31
C ALA A 201 2.23 6.11 22.07
N ARG A 202 1.64 6.65 21.00
CA ARG A 202 2.36 6.78 19.71
C ARG A 202 2.43 8.19 19.15
N THR A 203 3.51 8.43 18.39
CA THR A 203 3.68 9.58 17.51
C THR A 203 2.60 9.56 16.43
N ARG A 204 1.86 10.66 16.36
CA ARG A 204 0.86 10.91 15.31
C ARG A 204 1.58 11.42 14.07
N ILE A 205 1.06 11.10 12.90
CA ILE A 205 1.50 11.75 11.66
C ILE A 205 1.08 13.22 11.74
N SER A 206 1.96 14.16 11.42
CA SER A 206 1.61 15.58 11.40
C SER A 206 0.83 15.93 10.13
N GLY A 207 -0.03 16.94 10.21
CA GLY A 207 -0.71 17.48 9.03
C GLY A 207 0.27 18.03 7.98
N ILE A 208 1.41 18.59 8.40
CA ILE A 208 2.52 18.95 7.49
C ILE A 208 2.94 17.75 6.62
N THR A 209 3.09 16.54 7.19
CA THR A 209 3.44 15.35 6.42
C THR A 209 2.33 14.99 5.43
N VAL A 210 1.06 15.04 5.85
CA VAL A 210 -0.09 14.78 4.96
C VAL A 210 -0.09 15.75 3.78
N ARG A 211 0.08 17.04 4.06
CA ARG A 211 0.19 18.07 3.03
C ARG A 211 1.34 17.80 2.07
N LYS A 212 2.51 17.45 2.58
CA LYS A 212 3.67 17.12 1.73
C LYS A 212 3.41 15.93 0.81
N ILE A 213 2.73 14.89 1.30
CA ILE A 213 2.32 13.73 0.49
C ILE A 213 1.37 14.17 -0.63
N VAL A 214 0.36 14.98 -0.29
CA VAL A 214 -0.60 15.55 -1.24
C VAL A 214 0.09 16.43 -2.27
N ASN A 215 0.96 17.35 -1.85
CA ASN A 215 1.72 18.21 -2.75
C ASN A 215 2.62 17.39 -3.68
N ASN A 216 3.32 16.38 -3.15
CA ASN A 216 4.11 15.49 -3.98
C ASN A 216 3.27 14.76 -5.03
N TRP A 217 2.08 14.28 -4.66
CA TRP A 217 1.15 13.71 -5.63
C TRP A 217 0.75 14.75 -6.67
N PHE A 218 0.36 15.95 -6.25
CA PHE A 218 -0.04 17.06 -7.14
C PHE A 218 1.04 17.47 -8.13
N GLN A 219 2.30 17.64 -7.69
CA GLN A 219 3.42 18.04 -8.55
C GLN A 219 3.80 16.95 -9.57
N ASN A 220 3.51 15.68 -9.27
CA ASN A 220 3.87 14.54 -10.10
C ASN A 220 2.67 13.97 -10.87
N TYR A 221 1.47 14.49 -10.66
CA TYR A 221 0.29 14.16 -11.45
C TYR A 221 0.63 14.40 -12.94
N PRO A 222 0.53 13.34 -13.78
CA PRO A 222 1.27 13.09 -15.02
C PRO A 222 1.81 14.37 -15.67
N SER A 223 2.96 14.83 -15.17
CA SER A 223 3.77 15.92 -15.74
C SER A 223 2.96 17.03 -16.41
N GLN A 224 2.03 17.69 -15.70
CA GLN A 224 1.21 18.85 -16.15
C GLN A 224 1.12 19.02 -17.70
N LEU A 225 0.51 18.08 -18.42
CA LEU A 225 0.15 18.19 -19.85
C LEU A 225 1.29 18.52 -20.87
N ASP A 226 2.57 18.31 -20.56
CA ASP A 226 3.65 18.69 -21.50
C ASP A 226 3.99 17.56 -22.50
N SER A 227 3.55 17.72 -23.75
CA SER A 227 3.69 16.78 -24.89
C SER A 227 5.13 16.42 -25.32
N LYS A 228 6.17 16.94 -24.66
CA LYS A 228 7.54 16.89 -25.19
C LYS A 228 8.49 15.91 -24.53
N ASN A 229 8.17 15.37 -23.36
CA ASN A 229 8.95 14.28 -22.75
C ASN A 229 8.09 13.57 -21.68
N PRO A 230 7.35 12.50 -22.01
CA PRO A 230 6.74 11.68 -20.98
C PRO A 230 7.87 11.10 -20.12
N ALA A 231 7.90 11.45 -18.82
CA ALA A 231 8.61 10.67 -17.84
C ALA A 231 8.15 9.20 -18.00
N PRO A 232 9.00 8.18 -17.75
CA PRO A 232 8.66 6.79 -18.04
C PRO A 232 7.42 6.40 -17.24
N CYS A 233 6.26 6.53 -17.89
CA CYS A 233 4.95 6.43 -17.25
C CYS A 233 4.75 4.98 -16.82
N CYS A 234 4.38 4.78 -15.56
CA CYS A 234 3.69 3.57 -15.15
C CYS A 234 2.43 3.45 -16.02
N VAL A 235 2.24 2.30 -16.66
CA VAL A 235 1.37 2.11 -17.84
C VAL A 235 -0.14 2.31 -17.57
N ASP A 236 -0.58 2.65 -16.34
CA ASP A 236 -2.00 2.63 -15.97
C ASP A 236 -2.43 3.72 -14.96
N TYR A 237 -1.80 4.91 -14.98
CA TYR A 237 -2.13 6.00 -14.04
C TYR A 237 -3.60 6.43 -14.03
N GLU A 238 -4.25 6.49 -15.19
CA GLU A 238 -5.66 6.89 -15.33
C GLU A 238 -6.66 5.83 -14.83
N LYS A 239 -6.18 4.61 -14.49
CA LYS A 239 -7.04 3.49 -14.10
C LYS A 239 -7.14 3.30 -12.58
N HIS A 240 -6.47 4.14 -11.79
CA HIS A 240 -6.30 3.90 -10.37
C HIS A 240 -6.56 5.13 -9.50
N ASP A 241 -7.28 4.91 -8.41
CA ASP A 241 -7.70 5.95 -7.47
C ASP A 241 -6.52 6.35 -6.56
N PHE A 242 -6.38 7.65 -6.26
CA PHE A 242 -5.51 8.16 -5.21
C PHE A 242 -6.17 7.97 -3.85
N LEU A 243 -5.62 7.14 -2.98
CA LEU A 243 -6.19 6.81 -1.68
C LEU A 243 -5.19 7.06 -0.55
N ILE A 244 -5.55 7.88 0.42
CA ILE A 244 -4.85 8.04 1.69
C ILE A 244 -5.79 7.65 2.84
N VAL A 245 -5.37 6.73 3.69
CA VAL A 245 -6.09 6.41 4.93
C VAL A 245 -5.15 6.49 6.12
N LEU A 246 -5.44 7.41 7.05
CA LEU A 246 -4.65 7.69 8.24
C LEU A 246 -5.48 7.39 9.51
N PRO A 247 -4.98 6.56 10.42
CA PRO A 247 -5.75 6.09 11.57
C PRO A 247 -5.69 7.08 12.75
N ASP A 248 -4.69 7.94 12.74
CA ASP A 248 -4.46 9.07 13.63
C ASP A 248 -3.63 10.11 12.87
N CYS A 249 -3.95 11.38 13.09
CA CYS A 249 -3.20 12.50 12.55
C CYS A 249 -3.26 13.66 13.55
N ASP A 250 -2.15 14.35 13.75
CA ASP A 250 -2.12 15.64 14.42
C ASP A 250 -2.29 16.70 13.33
N LEU A 251 -3.56 16.94 12.99
CA LEU A 251 -3.98 17.84 11.93
C LEU A 251 -4.59 19.09 12.55
N ASP A 252 -4.16 20.27 12.11
CA ASP A 252 -4.83 21.53 12.41
C ASP A 252 -5.66 22.06 11.23
N TYR A 253 -6.40 23.15 11.48
CA TYR A 253 -7.27 23.77 10.47
C TYR A 253 -6.49 24.32 9.26
N ASN A 254 -5.32 24.92 9.49
CA ASN A 254 -4.51 25.53 8.44
C ASN A 254 -3.84 24.47 7.56
N GLU A 255 -3.36 23.40 8.15
CA GLU A 255 -2.81 22.23 7.46
C GLU A 255 -3.89 21.56 6.61
N PHE A 256 -5.09 21.37 7.17
CA PHE A 256 -6.25 20.85 6.43
C PHE A 256 -6.56 21.73 5.21
N PHE A 257 -6.70 23.03 5.44
CA PHE A 257 -7.00 24.01 4.40
C PHE A 257 -5.92 24.02 3.31
N ALA A 258 -4.65 23.92 3.69
CA ALA A 258 -3.53 23.94 2.77
C ALA A 258 -3.51 22.73 1.84
N PHE A 259 -3.67 21.50 2.36
CA PHE A 259 -3.68 20.31 1.49
C PHE A 259 -4.98 20.21 0.68
N LEU A 260 -6.13 20.65 1.23
CA LEU A 260 -7.38 20.71 0.47
C LEU A 260 -7.22 21.61 -0.75
N ARG A 261 -6.67 22.81 -0.57
CA ARG A 261 -6.39 23.75 -1.65
C ARG A 261 -5.49 23.14 -2.73
N GLU A 262 -4.50 22.34 -2.35
CA GLU A 262 -3.63 21.63 -3.29
C GLU A 262 -4.40 20.56 -4.08
N LEU A 263 -5.27 19.76 -3.44
CA LEU A 263 -6.07 18.72 -4.10
C LEU A 263 -7.09 19.28 -5.11
N ILE A 264 -7.69 20.43 -4.80
CA ILE A 264 -8.73 21.05 -5.63
C ILE A 264 -8.18 22.21 -6.47
N ALA A 265 -6.87 22.38 -6.59
CA ALA A 265 -6.32 23.48 -7.37
C ALA A 265 -6.65 23.32 -8.87
N VAL A 266 -6.56 22.09 -9.40
CA VAL A 266 -6.77 21.78 -10.82
C VAL A 266 -7.54 20.45 -10.92
N PRO A 267 -8.46 20.27 -11.89
CA PRO A 267 -9.05 18.96 -12.14
C PRO A 267 -8.02 17.95 -12.67
N HIS A 268 -7.94 16.78 -12.03
CA HIS A 268 -6.89 15.77 -12.26
C HIS A 268 -7.42 14.47 -12.85
N HIS A 269 -8.57 14.42 -13.51
CA HIS A 269 -9.16 13.23 -14.16
C HIS A 269 -9.08 11.90 -13.37
N THR A 270 -8.91 11.99 -12.05
CA THR A 270 -8.70 10.87 -11.14
C THR A 270 -9.69 10.97 -10.00
N ARG A 271 -9.73 9.90 -9.20
CA ARG A 271 -10.54 9.85 -7.99
C ARG A 271 -9.62 9.90 -6.80
N GLU A 272 -9.72 10.96 -6.03
CA GLU A 272 -8.96 11.17 -4.82
C GLU A 272 -9.82 10.88 -3.60
N SER A 273 -9.31 10.09 -2.67
CA SER A 273 -9.97 9.76 -1.42
C SER A 273 -9.00 9.87 -0.26
N ILE A 274 -9.30 10.75 0.69
CA ILE A 274 -8.51 10.89 1.92
C ILE A 274 -9.41 10.63 3.11
N THR A 275 -9.00 9.73 3.99
CA THR A 275 -9.71 9.47 5.24
C THR A 275 -8.77 9.62 6.42
N ILE A 276 -9.13 10.47 7.38
CA ILE A 276 -8.34 10.76 8.58
C ILE A 276 -9.20 10.55 9.81
N TYR A 277 -8.73 9.69 10.71
CA TYR A 277 -9.43 9.34 11.95
C TYR A 277 -8.80 10.00 13.18
N ARG A 278 -9.51 9.91 14.32
CA ARG A 278 -9.10 10.42 15.65
C ARG A 278 -8.80 11.91 15.69
N LEU A 279 -9.53 12.70 14.92
CA LEU A 279 -9.42 14.15 14.93
C LEU A 279 -10.23 14.77 16.08
N PRO A 280 -9.82 15.93 16.62
CA PRO A 280 -10.64 16.66 17.58
C PRO A 280 -12.00 17.05 17.00
N LYS A 281 -13.09 16.87 17.76
CA LYS A 281 -14.44 17.33 17.35
C LYS A 281 -14.47 18.82 17.05
N THR A 282 -13.69 19.62 17.79
CA THR A 282 -13.52 21.06 17.59
C THR A 282 -12.97 21.39 16.21
N LEU A 283 -12.03 20.60 15.69
CA LEU A 283 -11.50 20.77 14.33
C LEU A 283 -12.57 20.46 13.28
N ILE A 284 -13.24 19.30 13.42
CA ILE A 284 -14.30 18.88 12.50
C ILE A 284 -15.42 19.93 12.45
N HIS A 285 -15.81 20.45 13.62
CA HIS A 285 -16.78 21.53 13.76
C HIS A 285 -16.34 22.81 13.06
N ALA A 286 -15.10 23.26 13.30
CA ALA A 286 -14.55 24.46 12.69
C ALA A 286 -14.52 24.35 11.15
N ILE A 287 -14.13 23.20 10.61
CA ILE A 287 -14.15 22.94 9.16
C ILE A 287 -15.58 22.97 8.63
N ALA A 288 -16.51 22.28 9.29
CA ALA A 288 -17.92 22.25 8.88
C ALA A 288 -18.58 23.64 8.89
N ARG A 289 -18.21 24.53 9.83
CA ARG A 289 -18.73 25.90 9.89
C ARG A 289 -18.17 26.83 8.83
N ASN A 290 -16.94 26.62 8.39
CA ASN A 290 -16.26 27.49 7.42
C ASN A 290 -16.36 26.98 5.97
N LEU A 291 -17.29 26.06 5.69
CA LEU A 291 -17.46 25.49 4.36
C LEU A 291 -17.61 26.50 3.21
N PRO A 292 -18.34 27.62 3.39
CA PRO A 292 -18.49 28.63 2.34
C PRO A 292 -17.15 29.24 1.88
N THR A 293 -16.10 29.21 2.72
CA THR A 293 -14.77 29.71 2.33
C THR A 293 -14.06 28.79 1.32
N PHE A 294 -14.53 27.56 1.14
CA PHE A 294 -13.96 26.62 0.17
C PHE A 294 -14.49 26.83 -1.25
N ASP A 295 -15.67 27.45 -1.41
CA ASP A 295 -16.25 27.77 -2.72
C ASP A 295 -15.35 28.73 -3.52
N ASP A 296 -14.68 29.65 -2.82
CA ASP A 296 -13.76 30.64 -3.39
C ASP A 296 -12.40 30.05 -3.81
N LEU A 297 -12.01 28.88 -3.29
CA LEU A 297 -10.71 28.27 -3.57
C LEU A 297 -10.70 27.39 -4.81
N GLY A 298 -11.81 26.69 -5.07
CA GLY A 298 -11.93 25.75 -6.19
C GLY A 298 -13.03 26.20 -7.15
N PRO A 299 -14.32 25.93 -6.82
CA PRO A 299 -15.44 26.13 -7.74
C PRO A 299 -15.48 27.49 -8.45
N ASN A 300 -15.40 28.60 -7.70
CA ASN A 300 -15.45 29.94 -8.28
C ASN A 300 -14.21 30.26 -9.12
N SER A 301 -13.05 29.76 -8.70
CA SER A 301 -11.78 29.90 -9.42
C SER A 301 -11.80 29.14 -10.75
N TRP A 302 -12.30 27.90 -10.77
CA TRP A 302 -12.40 27.08 -11.99
C TRP A 302 -13.37 27.66 -13.02
N VAL A 303 -14.53 28.17 -12.55
CA VAL A 303 -15.49 28.86 -13.42
C VAL A 303 -14.89 30.15 -13.96
N GLY A 304 -14.22 30.94 -13.12
CA GLY A 304 -13.52 32.16 -13.54
C GLY A 304 -12.41 31.91 -14.57
N GLN A 305 -11.77 30.74 -14.52
CA GLN A 305 -10.75 30.29 -15.49
C GLN A 305 -11.35 29.61 -16.73
N GLY A 306 -12.67 29.41 -16.79
CA GLY A 306 -13.36 28.78 -17.93
C GLY A 306 -13.16 27.26 -18.04
N LEU A 307 -12.73 26.58 -16.97
CA LEU A 307 -12.49 25.13 -16.98
C LEU A 307 -13.80 24.32 -16.96
N CYS A 308 -14.85 24.84 -16.33
CA CYS A 308 -16.18 24.23 -16.21
C CYS A 308 -17.24 25.30 -15.92
N SER A 309 -18.52 24.95 -16.03
CA SER A 309 -19.63 25.81 -15.59
C SER A 309 -20.04 25.50 -14.14
N HIS A 310 -20.76 26.42 -13.49
CA HIS A 310 -21.32 26.16 -12.15
C HIS A 310 -22.20 24.89 -12.13
N ASP A 311 -22.92 24.60 -13.21
CA ASP A 311 -23.80 23.43 -13.34
C ASP A 311 -23.03 22.10 -13.46
N ASP A 312 -21.73 22.17 -13.74
CA ASP A 312 -20.86 21.00 -13.85
C ASP A 312 -20.20 20.62 -12.52
N ILE A 313 -20.34 21.47 -11.49
CA ILE A 313 -19.71 21.29 -10.18
C ILE A 313 -20.76 20.77 -9.18
N LYS A 314 -20.45 19.64 -8.55
CA LYS A 314 -21.23 19.11 -7.43
C LYS A 314 -20.38 19.11 -6.17
N TRP A 315 -20.64 20.08 -5.31
CA TRP A 315 -20.13 20.09 -3.95
C TRP A 315 -21.09 19.32 -3.04
N SER A 316 -20.55 18.49 -2.17
CA SER A 316 -21.30 17.71 -1.18
C SER A 316 -20.60 17.81 0.15
N CYS A 317 -21.39 18.01 1.20
CA CYS A 317 -20.91 17.95 2.56
C CYS A 317 -21.96 17.26 3.42
N ALA A 318 -21.53 16.27 4.18
CA ALA A 318 -22.38 15.53 5.09
C ALA A 318 -21.69 15.33 6.43
N LEU A 319 -22.36 15.73 7.50
CA LEU A 319 -21.99 15.38 8.87
C LEU A 319 -22.78 14.13 9.28
N LEU A 320 -22.09 13.09 9.69
CA LEU A 320 -22.66 11.77 9.96
C LEU A 320 -22.22 11.26 11.35
N CYS A 321 -22.96 10.33 11.93
CA CYS A 321 -22.61 9.66 13.20
C CYS A 321 -22.77 8.15 13.08
N ASP A 322 -21.80 7.40 13.61
CA ASP A 322 -21.85 5.93 13.66
C ASP A 322 -22.36 5.39 15.02
N CYS A 323 -22.95 6.25 15.85
CA CYS A 323 -23.45 5.94 17.20
C CYS A 323 -24.77 5.16 17.23
N GLY A 324 -25.45 5.00 16.07
CA GLY A 324 -26.75 4.34 15.98
C GLY A 324 -27.94 5.19 16.46
N GLU A 325 -27.69 6.41 16.92
CA GLU A 325 -28.71 7.38 17.34
C GLU A 325 -29.01 8.40 16.23
N LEU A 326 -30.26 8.84 16.15
CA LEU A 326 -30.69 9.94 15.27
C LEU A 326 -30.38 11.27 15.94
N HIS A 327 -29.42 12.01 15.40
CA HIS A 327 -29.11 13.38 15.82
C HIS A 327 -29.72 14.38 14.84
N ALA A 328 -30.75 15.11 15.27
CA ALA A 328 -31.40 16.15 14.47
C ALA A 328 -30.41 17.26 14.02
N ASP A 329 -29.41 17.53 14.87
CA ASP A 329 -28.41 18.59 14.69
C ASP A 329 -27.34 18.29 13.62
N TYR A 330 -27.32 17.10 13.01
CA TYR A 330 -26.36 16.73 11.95
C TYR A 330 -26.93 16.85 10.53
N ASN A 331 -28.19 17.25 10.40
CA ASN A 331 -28.70 17.72 9.12
C ASN A 331 -28.05 19.07 8.83
N MET A 332 -27.19 19.14 7.82
CA MET A 332 -26.44 20.33 7.37
C MET A 332 -27.31 21.55 6.98
N GLY A 333 -28.64 21.43 7.03
CA GLY A 333 -29.60 22.54 6.91
C GLY A 333 -30.12 23.07 8.25
N ALA A 334 -29.74 22.46 9.37
CA ALA A 334 -29.94 22.94 10.74
C ALA A 334 -28.59 23.47 11.27
N ASP A 335 -28.64 24.52 12.09
CA ASP A 335 -27.44 25.14 12.63
C ASP A 335 -26.60 24.11 13.41
N LEU A 336 -25.37 23.85 12.94
CA LEU A 336 -24.36 23.08 13.68
C LEU A 336 -24.34 23.55 15.15
N PRO A 337 -24.33 22.63 16.14
CA PRO A 337 -24.35 23.00 17.55
C PRO A 337 -23.34 24.09 17.88
N THR A 338 -23.72 25.13 18.62
CA THR A 338 -22.80 26.23 18.95
C THR A 338 -21.56 25.77 19.71
N ASP A 339 -21.72 24.73 20.53
CA ASP A 339 -20.65 24.09 21.29
C ASP A 339 -20.24 22.74 20.67
N PRO A 340 -19.00 22.58 20.18
CA PRO A 340 -18.48 21.31 19.65
C PRO A 340 -18.54 20.14 20.62
N LEU A 341 -18.60 20.38 21.94
CA LEU A 341 -18.71 19.32 22.95
C LEU A 341 -20.03 18.55 22.84
N ARG A 342 -21.07 19.18 22.27
CA ARG A 342 -22.38 18.56 22.02
C ARG A 342 -22.37 17.61 20.83
N MET A 343 -21.31 17.60 20.03
CA MET A 343 -21.15 16.62 18.96
C MET A 343 -20.77 15.26 19.54
N CYS A 344 -21.20 14.19 18.88
CA CYS A 344 -20.93 12.82 19.25
C CYS A 344 -19.46 12.45 19.00
N ASP A 345 -18.91 11.56 19.82
CA ASP A 345 -17.51 11.13 19.71
C ASP A 345 -17.20 10.32 18.45
N THR A 346 -18.23 9.78 17.79
CA THR A 346 -18.12 9.06 16.52
C THR A 346 -18.56 9.91 15.33
N VAL A 347 -18.56 11.23 15.47
CA VAL A 347 -18.91 12.14 14.38
C VAL A 347 -17.89 12.05 13.25
N ARG A 348 -18.38 12.13 12.00
CA ARG A 348 -17.56 12.20 10.80
C ARG A 348 -18.10 13.26 9.84
N LEU A 349 -17.20 14.01 9.23
CA LEU A 349 -17.48 14.96 8.17
C LEU A 349 -16.99 14.37 6.86
N VAL A 350 -17.89 14.25 5.88
CA VAL A 350 -17.58 13.83 4.52
C VAL A 350 -17.73 15.03 3.62
N LEU A 351 -16.63 15.43 2.99
CA LEU A 351 -16.55 16.47 1.99
C LEU A 351 -16.33 15.80 0.64
N GLY A 352 -17.09 16.18 -0.37
CA GLY A 352 -16.96 15.64 -1.71
C GLY A 352 -17.11 16.72 -2.76
N VAL A 353 -16.22 16.75 -3.74
CA VAL A 353 -16.36 17.58 -4.93
C VAL A 353 -16.23 16.72 -6.16
N THR A 354 -17.20 16.86 -7.06
CA THR A 354 -17.16 16.23 -8.39
C THR A 354 -17.30 17.31 -9.44
N VAL A 355 -16.40 17.32 -10.41
CA VAL A 355 -16.45 18.21 -11.57
C VAL A 355 -16.62 17.37 -12.82
N HIS A 356 -17.58 17.74 -13.65
CA HIS A 356 -17.84 17.10 -14.93
C HIS A 356 -17.35 17.98 -16.08
N LYS A 357 -16.99 17.36 -17.20
CA LYS A 357 -16.69 18.08 -18.44
C LYS A 357 -17.99 18.62 -19.02
N PRO A 358 -17.97 19.81 -19.65
CA PRO A 358 -19.11 20.29 -20.43
C PRO A 358 -19.46 19.24 -21.48
N GLY A 359 -20.64 18.64 -21.37
CA GLY A 359 -21.17 17.80 -22.43
C GLY A 359 -21.75 18.67 -23.54
N GLU A 360 -21.53 18.31 -24.80
CA GLU A 360 -22.38 18.83 -25.86
C GLU A 360 -23.81 18.38 -25.55
N ALA A 361 -24.70 19.34 -25.27
CA ALA A 361 -26.07 19.11 -24.80
C ALA A 361 -26.96 18.24 -25.72
N ALA A 362 -26.43 17.83 -26.88
CA ALA A 362 -27.14 17.09 -27.93
C ALA A 362 -26.89 15.57 -27.93
N LEU A 363 -25.94 15.03 -27.15
CA LEU A 363 -25.63 13.60 -27.18
C LEU A 363 -25.80 12.93 -25.81
N LEU A 364 -26.46 11.77 -25.80
CA LEU A 364 -26.68 10.86 -24.66
C LEU A 364 -25.37 10.21 -24.13
N ILE A 365 -24.25 10.95 -24.17
CA ILE A 365 -22.95 10.50 -23.69
C ILE A 365 -22.84 10.92 -22.22
N PRO A 366 -22.49 10.02 -21.29
CA PRO A 366 -22.23 10.38 -19.90
C PRO A 366 -21.14 11.47 -19.83
N LYS A 367 -21.39 12.55 -19.07
CA LYS A 367 -20.37 13.60 -18.87
C LYS A 367 -19.10 12.96 -18.27
N GLU A 368 -17.96 13.19 -18.91
CA GLU A 368 -16.65 12.77 -18.43
C GLU A 368 -16.36 13.44 -17.06
N THR A 369 -15.83 12.71 -16.09
CA THR A 369 -15.50 13.27 -14.76
C THR A 369 -14.09 13.84 -14.80
N LEU A 370 -13.96 15.15 -14.54
CA LEU A 370 -12.69 15.88 -14.53
C LEU A 370 -12.00 15.84 -13.16
N LEU A 371 -12.76 15.68 -12.08
CA LEU A 371 -12.25 15.57 -10.72
C LEU A 371 -13.27 14.87 -9.83
N HIS A 372 -12.81 13.99 -8.95
CA HIS A 372 -13.65 13.43 -7.90
C HIS A 372 -12.83 13.28 -6.60
N VAL A 373 -12.92 14.30 -5.74
CA VAL A 373 -12.26 14.29 -4.43
C VAL A 373 -13.29 13.96 -3.36
N GLN A 374 -12.96 13.02 -2.48
CA GLN A 374 -13.70 12.74 -1.26
C GLN A 374 -12.77 12.78 -0.04
N ILE A 375 -13.05 13.65 0.92
CA ILE A 375 -12.30 13.74 2.18
C ILE A 375 -13.22 13.39 3.34
N THR A 376 -12.82 12.42 4.14
CA THR A 376 -13.54 11.99 5.35
C THR A 376 -12.70 12.29 6.59
N LEU A 377 -13.21 13.15 7.46
CA LEU A 377 -12.60 13.50 8.75
C LEU A 377 -13.44 12.92 9.87
N ALA A 378 -12.87 12.08 10.73
CA ALA A 378 -13.61 11.39 11.77
C ALA A 378 -13.00 11.61 13.16
N ALA A 379 -13.84 11.87 14.16
CA ALA A 379 -13.43 11.93 15.55
C ALA A 379 -13.27 10.53 16.15
N GLY A 380 -14.11 9.60 15.69
CA GLY A 380 -14.08 8.21 16.12
C GLY A 380 -12.83 7.48 15.66
N PHE A 381 -12.64 6.29 16.23
CA PHE A 381 -11.64 5.35 15.75
C PHE A 381 -11.97 4.88 14.34
N SER A 382 -10.92 4.54 13.59
CA SER A 382 -11.11 3.79 12.35
C SER A 382 -11.88 2.50 12.64
N MET A 383 -13.15 2.44 12.21
CA MET A 383 -13.89 1.18 12.09
C MET A 383 -13.31 0.31 10.98
N VAL A 384 -12.55 0.93 10.07
CA VAL A 384 -11.72 0.28 9.05
C VAL A 384 -10.48 -0.26 9.75
N GLU A 385 -10.60 -1.45 10.35
CA GLU A 385 -9.45 -2.33 10.48
C GLU A 385 -8.81 -2.40 9.10
N ALA A 386 -7.55 -2.01 8.99
CA ALA A 386 -6.76 -2.05 7.77
C ALA A 386 -7.35 -2.95 6.69
N GLU A 387 -7.89 -2.34 5.64
CA GLU A 387 -8.11 -3.00 4.37
C GLU A 387 -6.76 -3.19 3.64
N ILE A 388 -5.71 -3.59 4.38
CA ILE A 388 -4.83 -4.65 3.87
C ILE A 388 -5.80 -5.75 3.43
N PRO A 389 -5.69 -6.35 2.23
CA PRO A 389 -6.53 -7.49 1.85
C PRO A 389 -6.65 -8.42 3.05
N LYS A 390 -7.82 -8.43 3.71
CA LYS A 390 -7.92 -8.73 5.16
C LYS A 390 -7.37 -10.10 5.46
N ARG A 391 -6.11 -10.16 5.87
CA ARG A 391 -5.43 -11.40 6.17
C ARG A 391 -4.49 -11.16 7.33
N ARG A 392 -5.08 -11.12 8.53
CA ARG A 392 -4.34 -11.37 9.77
C ARG A 392 -3.67 -12.74 9.64
N ILE A 393 -2.35 -12.75 9.51
CA ILE A 393 -1.56 -13.96 9.76
C ILE A 393 -1.76 -14.31 11.23
N VAL A 394 -2.13 -15.55 11.49
CA VAL A 394 -2.21 -16.10 12.84
C VAL A 394 -0.90 -15.79 13.55
N ASP A 395 -0.98 -15.40 14.81
CA ASP A 395 0.18 -15.37 15.70
C ASP A 395 0.57 -16.84 15.96
N ILE A 396 1.22 -17.51 14.99
CA ILE A 396 1.56 -18.95 15.04
C ILE A 396 2.47 -19.26 16.24
N MET A 397 3.08 -18.21 16.83
CA MET A 397 3.86 -18.29 18.06
C MET A 397 3.02 -18.52 19.33
N LYS A 398 1.69 -18.32 19.31
CA LYS A 398 0.83 -18.72 20.44
C LYS A 398 0.57 -20.22 20.37
N ARG A 399 1.51 -20.98 20.97
CA ARG A 399 1.45 -22.41 21.31
C ARG A 399 0.02 -22.97 21.35
N ARG A 400 -0.42 -23.55 20.24
CA ARG A 400 -1.34 -24.69 20.29
C ARG A 400 -0.55 -25.88 19.80
N ARG A 401 -0.23 -26.79 20.72
CA ARG A 401 0.19 -28.15 20.40
C ARG A 401 -0.92 -28.77 19.54
N VAL A 402 -0.76 -28.74 18.23
CA VAL A 402 -1.51 -29.61 17.34
C VAL A 402 -0.47 -30.46 16.64
N LEU A 403 -0.35 -31.69 17.12
CA LEU A 403 0.35 -32.77 16.45
C LEU A 403 -0.33 -33.02 15.11
N TYR A 404 0.31 -32.64 14.00
CA TYR A 404 0.10 -33.32 12.72
C TYR A 404 1.44 -33.56 12.05
N CYS A 405 1.93 -34.79 12.23
CA CYS A 405 2.81 -35.43 11.26
C CYS A 405 2.03 -35.63 9.95
N ARG A 406 2.54 -35.15 8.82
CA ARG A 406 3.06 -35.99 7.72
C ARG A 406 3.17 -35.24 6.39
N ARG A 407 4.26 -35.60 5.70
CA ARG A 407 4.53 -35.63 4.26
C ARG A 407 4.80 -34.30 3.57
N GLN A 408 6.10 -34.04 3.41
CA GLN A 408 6.63 -33.37 2.22
C GLN A 408 5.97 -33.98 0.97
N PRO A 409 5.36 -33.17 0.10
CA PRO A 409 5.27 -33.52 -1.30
C PRO A 409 6.70 -33.47 -1.85
N SER A 410 7.14 -34.58 -2.44
CA SER A 410 8.25 -34.57 -3.39
C SER A 410 8.00 -33.50 -4.45
N LEU A 411 8.94 -32.56 -4.57
CA LEU A 411 9.04 -31.63 -5.68
C LEU A 411 9.44 -32.36 -6.96
#